data_AF-A0A7Y7U404-F1
#
_entry.id   AF-A0A7Y7U404-F1
#
_cell.length_a   1.000
_cell.length_b   1.000
_cell.length_c   1.000
_cell.angle_alpha   90.00
_cell.angle_beta   90.00
_cell.angle_gamma   90.00
#
_symmetry.space_group_name_H-M   'P 1'
#
loop_
_entity.id
_entity.type
_entity.pdbx_description
1 polymer ?
#
loop_
_entity_poly.entity_id
_entity_poly.type
_entity_poly.pdbx_seq_one_letter_code
_entity_poly.pdbx_strand_id
1 'polypeptide(L)' 'MSHCCFNGAHILVITGGVIPAQDYAFLFDAGVAGVYGPGTVIAIAAQEILVKLGES' A
#
# COMPACT_ATOMS: atom_id res chain seq x y z
N MET A 1 18.35 4.35 -8.94
CA MET A 1 17.99 4.62 -7.52
C MET A 1 16.51 5.00 -7.58
N SER A 2 15.51 4.22 -7.22
CA SER A 2 15.33 3.05 -6.35
C SER A 2 14.19 2.22 -6.94
N HIS A 3 14.44 1.58 -8.09
CA HIS A 3 13.52 0.61 -8.66
C HIS A 3 13.56 -0.62 -7.75
N CYS A 4 12.54 -0.81 -6.91
CA CYS A 4 12.30 -2.12 -6.34
C CYS A 4 12.01 -3.08 -7.50
N CYS A 5 13.05 -3.75 -7.99
CA CYS A 5 12.91 -4.90 -8.87
C CYS A 5 12.31 -6.06 -8.05
N PHE A 6 10.99 -6.11 -7.86
CA PHE A 6 10.31 -7.30 -7.35
C PHE A 6 10.03 -8.25 -8.52
N ASN A 7 10.90 -9.25 -8.67
CA ASN A 7 10.86 -10.29 -9.69
C ASN A 7 9.73 -11.33 -9.44
N GLY A 8 8.49 -10.86 -9.29
CA GLY A 8 7.29 -11.68 -9.17
C GLY A 8 6.09 -10.84 -9.59
N ALA A 9 5.43 -11.20 -10.68
CA ALA A 9 4.60 -10.30 -11.48
C ALA A 9 3.37 -9.65 -10.79
N HIS A 10 3.08 -9.93 -9.51
CA HIS A 10 1.89 -9.44 -8.80
C HIS A 10 2.08 -9.31 -7.27
N ILE A 11 3.12 -8.62 -6.79
CA ILE A 11 3.28 -8.37 -5.34
C ILE A 11 2.71 -6.99 -4.99
N LEU A 12 1.65 -6.97 -4.18
CA LEU A 12 1.03 -5.75 -3.67
C LEU A 12 1.75 -5.27 -2.41
N VAL A 13 2.27 -4.04 -2.42
CA VAL A 13 2.93 -3.43 -1.25
C VAL A 13 1.98 -2.45 -0.58
N ILE A 14 1.78 -2.62 0.73
CA ILE A 14 0.90 -1.81 1.55
C ILE A 14 1.70 -1.28 2.74
N THR A 15 1.49 -0.02 3.11
CA THR A 15 2.13 0.61 4.27
C THR A 15 1.11 0.92 5.34
N GLY A 16 1.51 0.85 6.62
CA GLY A 16 0.63 1.24 7.71
C GLY A 16 1.37 1.64 8.97
N GLY A 17 0.63 2.19 9.92
CA GLY A 17 1.17 2.80 11.14
C GLY A 17 1.10 4.32 11.13
N VAL A 18 1.93 4.99 11.93
CA VAL A 18 1.94 6.46 12.03
C VAL A 18 2.78 7.04 10.90
N ILE A 19 2.11 7.53 9.86
CA ILE A 19 2.75 8.08 8.65
C ILE A 19 2.30 9.54 8.51
N PRO A 20 3.23 10.51 8.41
CA PRO A 20 2.92 11.91 8.14
C PRO A 20 2.18 12.08 6.80
N ALA A 21 1.15 12.92 6.76
CA ALA A 21 0.35 13.13 5.53
C ALA A 21 1.19 13.63 4.33
N GLN A 22 2.28 14.34 4.59
CA GLN A 22 3.23 14.82 3.58
C GLN A 22 4.00 13.68 2.88
N ASP A 23 4.16 12.52 3.54
CA ASP A 23 4.91 11.39 3.00
C ASP A 23 4.03 10.49 2.11
N TYR A 24 2.71 10.72 2.06
CA TYR A 24 1.78 9.86 1.32
C TYR A 24 2.09 9.90 -0.18
N ALA A 25 2.33 11.09 -0.73
CA ALA A 25 2.65 11.26 -2.16
C ALA A 25 3.93 10.48 -2.52
N PHE A 26 4.96 10.58 -1.68
CA PHE A 26 6.20 9.84 -1.87
C PHE A 26 6.00 8.31 -1.84
N LEU A 27 5.18 7.79 -0.92
CA LEU A 27 4.88 6.37 -0.83
C LEU A 27 4.11 5.85 -2.05
N PHE A 28 3.13 6.61 -2.54
CA PHE A 28 2.40 6.26 -3.76
C PHE A 28 3.31 6.28 -4.99
N ASP A 29 4.16 7.30 -5.14
CA ASP A 29 5.15 7.38 -6.23
C ASP A 29 6.18 6.24 -6.18
N ALA A 30 6.47 5.71 -4.99
CA ALA A 30 7.33 4.54 -4.81
C ALA A 30 6.66 3.20 -5.18
N GLY A 31 5.36 3.19 -5.52
CA GLY A 31 4.61 2.00 -5.95
C GLY A 31 3.83 1.31 -4.84
N VAL A 32 3.56 1.98 -3.73
CA VAL A 32 2.67 1.47 -2.67
C VAL A 32 1.22 1.53 -3.14
N ALA A 33 0.47 0.44 -2.96
CA ALA A 33 -0.92 0.34 -3.37
C ALA A 33 -1.93 0.82 -2.32
N GLY A 34 -1.48 1.09 -1.09
CA GLY A 34 -2.32 1.61 -0.01
C GLY A 34 -1.54 2.03 1.23
N VAL A 35 -2.07 3.05 1.92
CA VAL A 35 -1.54 3.59 3.17
C VAL A 35 -2.64 3.51 4.22
N TYR A 36 -2.39 2.77 5.31
CA TYR A 36 -3.36 2.52 6.39
C TYR A 36 -2.85 3.09 7.72
N GLY A 37 -3.34 4.28 8.07
CA GLY A 37 -2.92 5.04 9.24
C GLY A 37 -3.40 4.51 10.60
N PRO A 38 -3.05 5.21 11.69
CA PRO A 38 -3.53 4.85 13.02
C PRO A 38 -5.05 5.03 13.10
N GLY A 39 -5.74 4.01 13.64
CA GLY A 39 -7.21 4.00 13.72
C GLY A 39 -7.92 3.39 12.51
N THR A 40 -7.19 2.93 11.49
CA THR A 40 -7.79 2.13 10.41
C THR A 40 -8.38 0.83 10.96
N VAL A 41 -9.64 0.57 10.62
CA VAL A 41 -10.32 -0.68 10.98
C VAL A 41 -9.79 -1.81 10.11
N ILE A 42 -9.26 -2.86 10.75
CA ILE A 42 -8.64 -4.01 10.07
C ILE A 42 -9.59 -4.64 9.05
N ALA A 43 -10.86 -4.82 9.40
CA ALA A 43 -11.85 -5.42 8.50
C ALA A 43 -12.09 -4.61 7.23
N ILE A 44 -11.97 -3.27 7.29
CA ILE A 44 -12.14 -2.39 6.14
C ILE A 44 -10.88 -2.47 5.26
N ALA A 45 -9.70 -2.34 5.87
CA ALA A 45 -8.43 -2.45 5.15
C ALA A 45 -8.27 -3.81 4.43
N ALA A 46 -8.65 -4.90 5.09
CA ALA A 46 -8.58 -6.25 4.51
C ALA A 46 -9.51 -6.39 3.28
N GLN A 47 -10.73 -5.85 3.34
CA GLN A 47 -11.65 -5.85 2.20
C GLN A 47 -11.07 -5.07 1.02
N GLU A 48 -10.51 -3.89 1.26
CA GLU A 48 -9.88 -3.10 0.19
C GLU A 48 -8.67 -3.81 -0.43
N ILE A 49 -7.84 -4.47 0.38
CA ILE A 49 -6.69 -5.24 -0.10
C ILE A 49 -7.16 -6.40 -0.98
N LEU A 50 -8.21 -7.12 -0.57
CA LEU A 50 -8.79 -8.21 -1.36
C LEU A 50 -9.35 -7.73 -2.69
N VAL A 51 -10.05 -6.58 -2.70
CA VAL A 51 -10.54 -5.95 -3.93
C VAL A 51 -9.38 -5.61 -4.86
N LYS A 52 -8.34 -4.94 -4.35
CA LYS A 52 -7.14 -4.58 -5.12
C LYS A 52 -6.39 -5.79 -5.70
N LEU A 53 -6.40 -6.91 -4.98
CA LEU A 53 -5.79 -8.15 -5.44
C LEU A 53 -6.63 -8.86 -6.52
N GLY A 54 -7.96 -8.80 -6.42
CA GLY A 54 -8.88 -9.45 -7.35
C GLY A 54 -9.08 -8.73 -8.69
N GLU A 55 -8.69 -7.45 -8.77
CA GLU A 55 -8.71 -6.67 -10.02
C GLU A 55 -7.43 -6.82 -10.87
N SER A 56 -6.48 -7.68 -10.45
CA SER A 56 -5.20 -7.94 -11.14
C SER A 56 -5.30 -8.98 -12.26
#